data_AF-A0A225WMR0-F1
#
_entry.id   AF-A0A225WMR0-F1
#
_cell.length_a   1.000
_cell.length_b   1.000
_cell.length_c   1.000
_cell.angle_alpha   90.00
_cell.angle_beta   90.00
_cell.angle_gamma   90.00
#
_symmetry.space_group_name_H-M   'P 1'
#
loop_
_entity.id
_entity.type
_entity.pdbx_description
1 polymer ?
#
loop_
_entity_poly.entity_id
_entity_poly.type
_entity_poly.pdbx_seq_one_letter_code
_entity_poly.pdbx_strand_id
1 'polypeptide(L)'
;MSFFGYRSSSSRSTQQETHLSELERLRGRQLASLVRAGGRAKNQQQTTFEVPVADTSRGPLTLQLQLPAQFPVKVPQLKASIPVQHRWLDATGTVQGHPDLNKWTAHSDLGRIITEIVTELRTVANSASASKPPASPARSSSPAPTASLSPYPGSRSSYASSGRPSPQAQVQPSKPQAQDTNKLQRSQMPVIPAIFPELEELSLAQIEKLNSDKHALKTFVKELPSVKEFTQLRDDVLHSNMGIAKTTLGYESELRELQEVVEAQRTELRAAQQALAEKQARQQRIVAVRSISSVTYES
;
A
#
# COMPACT_ATOMS: atom_id res chain seq x y z
N MET A 1 3.52 65.30 13.26
CA MET A 1 3.53 64.31 14.36
C MET A 1 2.87 63.04 13.84
N SER A 2 3.65 61.97 13.73
CA SER A 2 3.25 60.67 13.18
C SER A 2 2.69 59.78 14.29
N PHE A 3 1.55 59.12 14.07
CA PHE A 3 1.16 57.91 14.80
C PHE A 3 0.34 56.98 13.89
N PHE A 4 1.03 56.04 13.24
CA PHE A 4 0.44 54.82 12.69
C PHE A 4 0.90 53.67 13.59
N GLY A 5 -0.04 52.88 14.10
CA GLY A 5 0.23 51.69 14.90
C GLY A 5 -0.73 50.57 14.53
N TYR A 6 -0.31 49.73 13.57
CA TYR A 6 -0.98 48.49 13.20
C TYR A 6 -0.88 47.48 14.35
N ARG A 7 -2.01 46.90 14.78
CA ARG A 7 -2.06 45.62 15.51
C ARG A 7 -2.67 44.58 14.59
N SER A 8 -1.84 43.66 14.11
CA SER A 8 -2.28 42.41 13.48
C SER A 8 -1.38 41.30 13.98
N SER A 9 -1.86 40.52 14.95
CA SER A 9 -1.08 39.42 15.55
C SER A 9 -1.91 38.21 15.98
N SER A 10 -3.20 38.14 15.65
CA SER A 10 -4.07 37.02 16.07
C SER A 10 -4.41 36.01 14.96
N SER A 11 -4.10 36.29 13.70
CA SER A 11 -4.38 35.38 12.57
C SER A 11 -3.31 34.30 12.36
N ARG A 12 -2.11 34.51 12.87
CA ARG A 12 -0.93 33.66 12.58
C ARG A 12 -0.90 32.38 13.41
N SER A 13 -1.41 32.43 14.64
CA SER A 13 -1.48 31.28 15.56
C SER A 13 -2.49 30.24 15.07
N THR A 14 -3.68 30.68 14.64
CA THR A 14 -4.75 29.79 14.16
C THR A 14 -4.37 29.08 12.86
N GLN A 15 -3.66 29.76 11.95
CA GLN A 15 -3.16 29.16 10.70
C GLN A 15 -2.11 28.06 10.95
N GLN A 16 -1.29 28.22 11.99
CA GLN A 16 -0.24 27.27 12.32
C GLN A 16 -0.82 25.96 12.89
N GLU A 17 -1.84 26.05 13.76
CA GLU A 17 -2.55 24.87 14.27
C GLU A 17 -3.28 24.11 13.16
N THR A 18 -3.95 24.81 12.24
CA THR A 18 -4.64 24.15 11.12
C THR A 18 -3.67 23.42 10.19
N HIS A 19 -2.49 23.99 9.95
CA HIS A 19 -1.48 23.39 9.09
C HIS A 19 -0.85 22.14 9.72
N LEU A 20 -0.62 22.15 11.04
CA LEU A 20 -0.15 20.96 11.77
C LEU A 20 -1.19 19.83 11.73
N SER A 21 -2.46 20.15 11.97
CA SER A 21 -3.56 19.19 11.89
C SER A 21 -3.72 18.59 10.49
N GLU A 22 -3.58 19.41 9.44
CA GLU A 22 -3.60 18.93 8.06
C GLU A 22 -2.42 17.99 7.76
N LEU A 23 -1.22 18.32 8.24
CA LEU A 23 -0.04 17.47 8.09
C LEU A 23 -0.20 16.12 8.78
N GLU A 24 -0.78 16.10 9.98
CA GLU A 24 -1.08 14.87 10.70
C GLU A 24 -2.09 14.01 9.95
N ARG A 25 -3.14 14.63 9.40
CA ARG A 25 -4.14 13.94 8.57
C ARG A 25 -3.51 13.36 7.30
N LEU A 26 -2.66 14.13 6.62
CA LEU A 26 -1.92 13.67 5.45
C LEU A 26 -1.00 12.51 5.81
N ARG A 27 -0.24 12.63 6.91
CA ARG A 27 0.62 11.56 7.43
C ARG A 27 -0.17 10.28 7.66
N GLY A 28 -1.28 10.36 8.40
CA GLY A 28 -2.16 9.23 8.67
C GLY A 28 -2.67 8.57 7.40
N ARG A 29 -3.07 9.36 6.40
CA ARG A 29 -3.50 8.87 5.09
C ARG A 29 -2.40 8.12 4.35
N GLN A 30 -1.17 8.66 4.33
CA GLN A 30 -0.04 7.98 3.69
C GLN A 30 0.31 6.66 4.37
N LEU A 31 0.31 6.64 5.71
CA LEU A 31 0.56 5.43 6.50
C LEU A 31 -0.52 4.36 6.25
N ALA A 32 -1.78 4.76 6.19
CA ALA A 32 -2.87 3.85 5.85
C ALA A 32 -2.70 3.26 4.44
N SER A 33 -2.27 4.08 3.46
CA SER A 33 -1.97 3.60 2.10
C SER A 33 -0.80 2.62 2.08
N LEU A 34 0.28 2.93 2.81
CA LEU A 34 1.44 2.05 2.99
C LEU A 34 1.07 0.69 3.60
N VAL A 35 0.23 0.68 4.65
CA VAL A 35 -0.21 -0.57 5.30
C VAL A 35 -1.04 -1.41 4.33
N ARG A 36 -1.93 -0.79 3.55
CA ARG A 36 -2.70 -1.50 2.50
C ARG A 36 -1.80 -2.08 1.41
N ALA A 37 -0.70 -1.42 1.08
CA ALA A 37 0.32 -1.92 0.15
C ALA A 37 1.20 -3.06 0.74
N GLY A 38 0.90 -3.55 1.95
CA GLY A 38 1.63 -4.63 2.61
C GLY A 38 2.74 -4.16 3.55
N GLY A 39 2.81 -2.86 3.85
CA GLY A 39 3.79 -2.28 4.77
C GLY A 39 3.55 -2.70 6.22
N ARG A 40 4.59 -3.18 6.88
CA ARG A 40 4.59 -3.58 8.29
C ARG A 40 5.56 -2.71 9.07
N ALA A 41 5.09 -2.08 10.14
CA ALA A 41 5.96 -1.28 11.01
C ALA A 41 6.97 -2.20 11.72
N LYS A 42 8.24 -1.82 11.68
CA LYS A 42 9.34 -2.51 12.36
C LYS A 42 9.67 -1.94 13.73
N ASN A 43 9.14 -0.75 14.03
CA ASN A 43 9.34 -0.09 15.31
C ASN A 43 8.04 0.52 15.84
N GLN A 44 7.97 0.68 17.15
CA GLN A 44 6.80 1.27 17.83
C GLN A 44 6.55 2.73 17.41
N GLN A 45 7.60 3.45 17.02
CA GLN A 45 7.52 4.85 16.57
C GLN A 45 7.00 5.00 15.12
N GLN A 46 6.73 3.89 14.42
CA GLN A 46 6.25 3.91 13.03
C GLN A 46 7.11 4.80 12.11
N THR A 47 8.44 4.72 12.27
CA THR A 47 9.40 5.42 11.40
C THR A 47 10.05 4.47 10.41
N THR A 48 9.99 3.17 10.66
CA THR A 48 10.61 2.15 9.81
C THR A 48 9.56 1.13 9.44
N PHE A 49 9.40 0.88 8.14
CA PHE A 49 8.47 -0.11 7.61
C PHE A 49 9.19 -1.10 6.72
N GLU A 50 8.62 -2.28 6.58
CA GLU A 50 9.08 -3.30 5.64
C GLU A 50 7.91 -3.84 4.84
N VAL A 51 8.12 -4.03 3.54
CA VAL A 51 7.15 -4.63 2.62
C VAL A 51 7.80 -5.86 1.99
N PRO A 52 7.22 -7.07 2.14
CA PRO A 52 7.76 -8.27 1.51
C PRO A 52 7.55 -8.23 -0.02
N VAL A 53 8.61 -8.54 -0.78
CA VAL A 53 8.57 -8.51 -2.25
C VAL A 53 8.45 -9.92 -2.82
N ALA A 54 9.47 -10.76 -2.60
CA ALA A 54 9.56 -12.13 -3.13
C ALA A 54 10.63 -12.93 -2.36
N ASP A 55 10.56 -14.26 -2.40
CA ASP A 55 11.63 -15.12 -1.91
C ASP A 55 12.63 -15.39 -3.05
N THR A 56 13.89 -14.98 -2.86
CA THR A 56 14.96 -15.20 -3.83
C THR A 56 15.90 -16.30 -3.36
N SER A 57 16.74 -16.83 -4.25
CA SER A 57 17.79 -17.81 -3.89
C SER A 57 18.79 -17.28 -2.85
N ARG A 58 18.88 -15.96 -2.67
CA ARG A 58 19.75 -15.29 -1.70
C ARG A 58 19.03 -14.92 -0.39
N GLY A 59 17.75 -15.27 -0.26
CA GLY A 59 16.90 -14.95 0.88
C GLY A 59 15.67 -14.10 0.52
N PRO A 60 14.86 -13.73 1.52
CA PRO A 60 13.65 -12.94 1.30
C PRO A 60 14.01 -11.51 0.88
N LEU A 61 13.58 -11.13 -0.32
CA LEU A 61 13.66 -9.76 -0.80
C LEU A 61 12.55 -8.94 -0.14
N THR A 62 12.95 -7.94 0.63
CA THR A 62 12.04 -7.00 1.28
C THR A 62 12.41 -5.58 0.92
N LEU A 63 11.41 -4.72 0.82
CA LEU A 63 11.58 -3.29 0.63
C LEU A 63 11.46 -2.61 1.99
N GLN A 64 12.54 -2.02 2.45
CA GLN A 64 12.65 -1.28 3.70
C GLN A 64 12.38 0.20 3.44
N LEU A 65 11.57 0.80 4.30
CA LEU A 65 11.19 2.20 4.22
C LEU A 65 11.58 2.90 5.52
N GLN A 66 12.23 4.04 5.40
CA GLN A 66 12.54 4.93 6.51
C GLN A 66 11.80 6.26 6.30
N LEU A 67 10.91 6.57 7.22
CA LEU A 67 10.14 7.82 7.24
C LEU A 67 10.93 8.89 8.02
N PRO A 68 11.26 10.04 7.42
CA PRO A 68 11.89 11.13 8.13
C PRO A 68 10.93 11.76 9.16
N ALA A 69 11.47 12.48 10.14
CA ALA A 69 10.66 13.20 11.13
C ALA A 69 9.69 14.21 10.50
N GLN A 70 10.06 14.80 9.36
CA GLN A 70 9.25 15.77 8.60
C GLN A 70 8.34 15.11 7.55
N PHE A 71 8.13 13.81 7.60
CA PHE A 71 7.20 13.12 6.70
C PHE A 71 5.75 13.55 7.00
N PRO A 72 4.90 13.85 5.99
CA PRO A 72 5.08 13.59 4.55
C PRO A 72 5.68 14.74 3.70
N VAL A 73 6.12 15.85 4.32
CA VAL A 73 6.75 16.96 3.57
C VAL A 73 8.06 16.51 2.93
N LYS A 74 8.87 15.77 3.67
CA LYS A 74 10.07 15.11 3.13
C LYS A 74 9.76 13.71 2.62
N VAL A 75 10.38 13.37 1.50
CA VAL A 75 10.28 12.06 0.84
C VAL A 75 10.76 10.94 1.78
N PRO A 76 10.07 9.79 1.82
CA PRO A 76 10.57 8.62 2.54
C PRO A 76 11.77 8.00 1.80
N GLN A 77 12.70 7.42 2.55
CA GLN A 77 13.82 6.69 1.97
C GLN A 77 13.44 5.23 1.79
N LEU A 78 13.67 4.68 0.60
CA LEU A 78 13.33 3.31 0.25
C LEU A 78 14.59 2.54 -0.12
N LYS A 79 14.74 1.32 0.41
CA LYS A 79 15.91 0.46 0.19
C LYS A 79 15.52 -1.00 0.10
N ALA A 80 16.06 -1.74 -0.85
CA ALA A 80 15.93 -3.18 -0.93
C ALA A 80 16.86 -3.89 0.07
N SER A 81 16.39 -4.95 0.71
CA SER A 81 17.19 -5.75 1.66
C SER A 81 18.36 -6.48 1.00
N ILE A 82 18.21 -6.83 -0.28
CA ILE A 82 19.18 -7.58 -1.08
C ILE A 82 19.44 -6.77 -2.37
N PRO A 83 20.70 -6.67 -2.84
CA PRO A 83 21.01 -5.98 -4.08
C PRO A 83 20.39 -6.69 -5.29
N VAL A 84 19.48 -6.01 -5.98
CA VAL A 84 18.83 -6.46 -7.21
C VAL A 84 19.17 -5.47 -8.32
N GLN A 85 19.57 -5.96 -9.49
CA GLN A 85 19.89 -5.11 -10.63
C GLN A 85 18.59 -4.61 -11.28
N HIS A 86 18.27 -3.34 -11.07
CA HIS A 86 17.03 -2.76 -11.56
C HIS A 86 17.19 -1.26 -11.82
N ARG A 87 16.52 -0.73 -12.85
CA ARG A 87 16.62 0.70 -13.25
C ARG A 87 16.18 1.69 -12.17
N TRP A 88 15.37 1.24 -11.21
CA TRP A 88 14.95 2.09 -10.09
C TRP A 88 15.85 1.98 -8.86
N LEU A 89 16.74 0.98 -8.80
CA LEU A 89 17.65 0.77 -7.68
C LEU A 89 19.07 1.23 -8.05
N ASP A 90 19.74 1.89 -7.12
CA ASP A 90 21.17 2.15 -7.24
C ASP A 90 22.02 0.92 -6.85
N ALA A 91 23.35 1.03 -7.01
CA ALA A 91 24.29 -0.03 -6.65
C ALA A 91 24.23 -0.46 -5.16
N THR A 92 23.67 0.39 -4.29
CA THR A 92 23.49 0.13 -2.86
C THR A 92 22.10 -0.41 -2.50
N GLY A 93 21.21 -0.54 -3.49
CA GLY A 93 19.83 -1.01 -3.34
C GLY A 93 18.85 0.09 -2.92
N THR A 94 19.22 1.37 -3.00
CA THR A 94 18.32 2.50 -2.69
C THR A 94 17.46 2.85 -3.91
N VAL A 95 16.18 3.14 -3.71
CA VAL A 95 15.27 3.51 -4.81
C VAL A 95 15.49 4.97 -5.21
N GLN A 96 15.98 5.22 -6.43
CA GLN A 96 16.21 6.57 -6.98
C GLN A 96 15.56 6.81 -8.34
N GLY A 97 15.10 5.77 -9.04
CA GLY A 97 14.60 5.90 -10.42
C GLY A 97 13.08 6.02 -10.57
N HIS A 98 12.31 5.99 -9.49
CA HIS A 98 10.85 5.98 -9.56
C HIS A 98 10.27 7.39 -9.81
N PRO A 99 9.46 7.62 -10.86
CA PRO A 99 9.07 8.96 -11.30
C PRO A 99 8.27 9.75 -10.25
N ASP A 100 7.33 9.10 -9.56
CA ASP A 100 6.50 9.75 -8.53
C ASP A 100 7.20 9.88 -7.17
N LEU A 101 8.28 9.12 -6.96
CA LEU A 101 9.14 9.30 -5.77
C LEU A 101 10.11 10.48 -5.99
N ASN A 102 10.59 10.67 -7.22
CA ASN A 102 11.44 11.80 -7.60
C ASN A 102 10.66 13.12 -7.65
N LYS A 103 9.35 13.06 -7.92
CA LYS A 103 8.41 14.19 -7.87
C LYS A 103 7.54 14.14 -6.63
N TRP A 104 8.12 13.75 -5.50
CA TRP A 104 7.39 13.58 -4.25
C TRP A 104 6.73 14.88 -3.78
N THR A 105 5.48 14.76 -3.37
CA THR A 105 4.72 15.80 -2.67
C THR A 105 4.03 15.16 -1.46
N ALA A 106 3.65 15.96 -0.46
CA ALA A 106 2.89 15.45 0.69
C ALA A 106 1.55 14.79 0.30
N HIS A 107 1.06 15.05 -0.91
CA HIS A 107 -0.17 14.52 -1.48
C HIS A 107 0.03 13.29 -2.37
N SER A 108 1.27 12.92 -2.70
CA SER A 108 1.60 11.74 -3.51
C SER A 108 1.13 10.46 -2.82
N ASP A 109 0.62 9.46 -3.54
CA ASP A 109 0.13 8.22 -2.90
C ASP A 109 1.29 7.24 -2.64
N LEU A 110 1.74 7.18 -1.38
CA LEU A 110 2.83 6.29 -0.98
C LEU A 110 2.51 4.82 -1.22
N GLY A 111 1.27 4.39 -0.96
CA GLY A 111 0.87 2.99 -1.12
C GLY A 111 0.91 2.56 -2.58
N ARG A 112 0.46 3.43 -3.49
CA ARG A 112 0.56 3.19 -4.94
C ARG A 112 2.01 3.08 -5.39
N ILE A 113 2.86 4.04 -5.02
CA ILE A 113 4.29 4.06 -5.39
C ILE A 113 4.97 2.76 -4.93
N ILE A 114 4.70 2.33 -3.70
CA ILE A 114 5.26 1.09 -3.16
C ILE A 114 4.75 -0.12 -3.92
N THR A 115 3.46 -0.17 -4.23
CA THR A 115 2.87 -1.29 -4.99
C THR A 115 3.52 -1.41 -6.37
N GLU A 116 3.73 -0.30 -7.07
CA GLU A 116 4.43 -0.27 -8.36
C GLU A 116 5.87 -0.78 -8.23
N ILE A 117 6.63 -0.27 -7.24
CA ILE A 117 8.01 -0.71 -6.97
C ILE A 117 8.06 -2.21 -6.64
N VAL A 118 7.21 -2.69 -5.74
CA VAL A 118 7.17 -4.09 -5.31
C VAL A 118 6.81 -5.01 -6.47
N THR A 119 5.84 -4.61 -7.30
CA THR A 119 5.43 -5.39 -8.48
C THR A 119 6.56 -5.51 -9.48
N GLU A 120 7.24 -4.40 -9.78
CA GLU A 120 8.37 -4.39 -10.70
C GLU A 120 9.55 -5.22 -10.17
N LEU A 121 9.91 -5.05 -8.89
CA LEU A 121 10.99 -5.83 -8.27
C LEU A 121 10.68 -7.32 -8.21
N ARG A 122 9.41 -7.70 -8.03
CA ARG A 122 8.98 -9.11 -8.08
C ARG A 122 9.16 -9.70 -9.48
N THR A 123 8.85 -8.95 -10.53
CA THR A 123 9.07 -9.38 -11.92
C THR A 123 10.55 -9.67 -12.19
N VAL A 124 11.43 -8.78 -11.73
CA VAL A 124 12.89 -8.97 -11.85
C VAL A 124 13.39 -10.15 -11.02
N ALA A 125 12.92 -10.28 -9.77
CA ALA A 125 13.29 -11.39 -8.89
C ALA A 125 12.91 -12.75 -9.48
N ASN A 126 11.71 -12.86 -10.05
CA ASN A 126 11.24 -14.09 -10.68
C ASN A 126 12.00 -14.38 -11.99
N SER A 127 12.31 -13.35 -12.78
CA SER A 127 13.11 -13.50 -14.01
C SER A 127 14.55 -13.95 -13.72
N ALA A 128 15.18 -13.42 -12.66
CA ALA A 128 16.51 -13.83 -12.21
C ALA A 128 16.54 -15.27 -11.66
N SER A 129 15.42 -15.79 -11.15
CA SER A 129 15.29 -17.20 -10.77
C SER A 129 14.97 -18.14 -11.95
N ALA A 130 14.53 -17.61 -13.10
CA ALA A 130 14.13 -18.37 -14.28
C ALA A 130 15.24 -18.53 -15.33
N SER A 131 16.44 -18.00 -15.10
CA SER A 131 17.58 -18.23 -16.00
C SER A 131 18.14 -19.64 -15.82
N LYS A 132 17.54 -20.60 -16.53
CA LYS A 132 18.25 -21.78 -17.03
C LYS A 132 19.45 -21.27 -17.85
N PRO A 133 20.68 -21.77 -17.65
CA PRO A 133 21.82 -21.28 -18.40
C PRO A 133 21.59 -21.51 -19.89
N PRO A 134 21.84 -20.52 -20.77
CA PRO A 134 21.77 -20.73 -22.20
C PRO A 134 22.90 -21.67 -22.60
N ALA A 135 22.54 -22.89 -22.99
CA ALA A 135 23.43 -23.82 -23.66
C ALA A 135 23.90 -23.16 -24.97
N SER A 136 25.18 -22.79 -25.02
CA SER A 136 25.85 -22.38 -26.24
C SER A 136 25.93 -23.55 -27.24
N PRO A 137 25.87 -23.30 -28.56
CA PRO A 137 25.95 -24.35 -29.56
C PRO A 137 27.41 -24.82 -29.76
N ALA A 138 27.52 -26.12 -30.01
CA ALA A 138 28.74 -26.90 -30.09
C ALA A 138 29.81 -26.42 -31.09
N ARG A 139 31.07 -26.79 -30.83
CA ARG A 139 32.00 -27.26 -31.87
C ARG A 139 33.14 -28.12 -31.29
N SER A 140 33.38 -29.20 -32.01
CA SER A 140 34.19 -30.41 -31.77
C SER A 140 35.71 -30.24 -31.98
N SER A 141 36.54 -30.99 -31.24
CA SER A 141 37.50 -32.00 -31.80
C SER A 141 38.51 -32.56 -30.76
N SER A 142 38.31 -33.85 -30.42
CA SER A 142 39.31 -34.94 -30.27
C SER A 142 40.37 -34.89 -29.11
N PRO A 143 41.15 -35.99 -28.83
CA PRO A 143 40.84 -36.90 -27.72
C PRO A 143 42.02 -37.26 -26.75
N ALA A 144 41.69 -37.59 -25.49
CA ALA A 144 42.23 -38.61 -24.53
C ALA A 144 43.75 -38.95 -24.43
N PRO A 145 44.21 -39.79 -23.46
CA PRO A 145 43.78 -40.07 -22.06
C PRO A 145 44.98 -40.05 -21.06
N THR A 146 44.72 -40.14 -19.74
CA THR A 146 45.48 -41.05 -18.85
C THR A 146 44.96 -41.00 -17.40
N ALA A 147 44.69 -42.19 -16.87
CA ALA A 147 44.82 -42.67 -15.49
C ALA A 147 44.02 -41.98 -14.37
N SER A 148 43.48 -42.67 -13.35
CA SER A 148 43.33 -44.08 -13.02
C SER A 148 42.57 -44.15 -11.69
N LEU A 149 41.72 -45.17 -11.53
CA LEU A 149 41.45 -45.92 -10.29
C LEU A 149 40.69 -45.23 -9.12
N SER A 150 39.44 -45.67 -8.95
CA SER A 150 38.64 -45.81 -7.72
C SER A 150 39.40 -46.57 -6.60
N PRO A 151 38.96 -46.64 -5.31
CA PRO A 151 37.62 -47.12 -4.90
C PRO A 151 36.97 -46.52 -3.62
N TYR A 152 35.63 -46.60 -3.59
CA TYR A 152 34.72 -46.57 -2.41
C TYR A 152 35.05 -47.70 -1.40
N PRO A 153 34.34 -47.94 -0.24
CA PRO A 153 33.02 -47.45 0.21
C PRO A 153 32.87 -47.20 1.74
N GLY A 154 31.66 -46.81 2.17
CA GLY A 154 31.15 -47.27 3.46
C GLY A 154 30.16 -46.34 4.17
N SER A 155 28.87 -46.72 4.11
CA SER A 155 27.90 -46.83 5.24
C SER A 155 27.62 -45.62 6.15
N ARG A 156 26.44 -45.40 6.73
CA ARG A 156 25.06 -45.90 6.64
C ARG A 156 24.28 -45.06 7.68
N SER A 157 22.96 -44.96 7.50
CA SER A 157 21.95 -44.70 8.55
C SER A 157 21.82 -43.31 9.17
N SER A 158 20.79 -42.62 8.68
CA SER A 158 19.62 -42.14 9.44
C SER A 158 19.61 -42.30 10.96
N TYR A 159 19.39 -41.17 11.64
CA TYR A 159 18.61 -41.10 12.88
C TYR A 159 17.60 -39.95 12.76
N ALA A 160 16.35 -40.31 13.01
CA ALA A 160 15.24 -39.40 13.17
C ALA A 160 15.44 -38.53 14.41
N SER A 161 14.93 -37.30 14.37
CA SER A 161 14.49 -36.64 15.60
C SER A 161 13.24 -35.81 15.34
N SER A 162 12.32 -36.01 16.25
CA SER A 162 10.92 -35.62 16.27
C SER A 162 10.79 -34.19 16.80
N GLY A 163 10.01 -33.35 16.11
CA GLY A 163 9.71 -31.98 16.52
C GLY A 163 8.31 -31.55 16.08
N ARG A 164 7.35 -31.83 16.96
CA ARG A 164 5.91 -31.50 17.00
C ARG A 164 5.51 -30.15 16.34
N PRO A 165 4.44 -30.10 15.52
CA PRO A 165 3.76 -28.86 15.14
C PRO A 165 2.58 -28.53 16.06
N SER A 166 2.41 -27.24 16.39
CA SER A 166 1.23 -26.68 17.02
C SER A 166 0.14 -26.35 15.97
N PRO A 167 -1.16 -26.42 16.30
CA PRO A 167 -2.23 -26.23 15.32
C PRO A 167 -2.44 -24.76 14.99
N GLN A 168 -2.31 -24.44 13.70
CA GLN A 168 -2.59 -23.14 13.11
C GLN A 168 -4.09 -23.07 12.79
N ALA A 169 -4.80 -22.15 13.43
CA ALA A 169 -6.18 -21.81 13.06
C ALA A 169 -6.19 -21.25 11.63
N GLN A 170 -6.77 -21.99 10.70
CA GLN A 170 -7.07 -21.53 9.35
C GLN A 170 -8.17 -20.47 9.41
N VAL A 171 -7.78 -19.19 9.36
CA VAL A 171 -8.68 -18.14 8.91
C VAL A 171 -8.51 -18.04 7.40
N GLN A 172 -9.52 -18.52 6.69
CA GLN A 172 -9.64 -18.49 5.25
C GLN A 172 -9.75 -17.02 4.80
N PRO A 173 -8.80 -16.45 4.02
CA PRO A 173 -8.99 -15.14 3.46
C PRO A 173 -9.97 -15.24 2.28
N SER A 174 -11.08 -14.52 2.39
CA SER A 174 -11.99 -14.22 1.30
C SER A 174 -11.20 -13.62 0.13
N LYS A 175 -11.44 -14.16 -1.07
CA LYS A 175 -10.82 -13.73 -2.33
C LYS A 175 -11.05 -12.22 -2.53
N PRO A 176 -10.01 -11.39 -2.74
CA PRO A 176 -10.20 -10.06 -3.31
C PRO A 176 -10.66 -10.25 -4.75
N GLN A 177 -11.91 -9.91 -5.00
CA GLN A 177 -12.45 -9.79 -6.35
C GLN A 177 -11.68 -8.66 -7.04
N ALA A 178 -10.77 -9.04 -7.95
CA ALA A 178 -10.06 -8.13 -8.81
C ALA A 178 -11.08 -7.43 -9.72
N GLN A 179 -11.45 -6.20 -9.38
CA GLN A 179 -12.10 -5.29 -10.31
C GLN A 179 -11.15 -4.12 -10.57
N ASP A 180 -10.53 -4.20 -11.75
CA ASP A 180 -10.09 -3.10 -12.61
C ASP A 180 -9.70 -1.76 -11.93
N THR A 181 -8.63 -1.75 -11.15
CA THR A 181 -7.99 -0.49 -10.72
C THR A 181 -7.06 0.12 -11.79
N ASN A 182 -6.97 -0.48 -12.98
CA ASN A 182 -5.99 -0.12 -14.00
C ASN A 182 -6.38 1.07 -14.90
N LYS A 183 -7.58 1.67 -14.71
CA LYS A 183 -8.03 2.84 -15.50
C LYS A 183 -7.78 4.20 -14.85
N LEU A 184 -7.15 4.27 -13.68
CA LEU A 184 -6.73 5.53 -13.06
C LEU A 184 -5.30 5.91 -13.51
N GLN A 185 -5.09 5.94 -14.83
CA GLN A 185 -4.00 6.72 -15.39
C GLN A 185 -4.29 8.18 -15.08
N ARG A 186 -3.66 8.66 -13.99
CA ARG A 186 -3.19 10.04 -13.74
C ARG A 186 -3.86 11.03 -14.68
N SER A 187 -4.94 11.68 -14.24
CA SER A 187 -5.64 12.74 -14.95
C SER A 187 -4.71 13.94 -15.14
N GLN A 188 -3.74 13.82 -16.04
CA GLN A 188 -2.93 14.94 -16.50
C GLN A 188 -3.83 15.77 -17.41
N MET A 189 -3.82 17.08 -17.18
CA MET A 189 -4.50 18.01 -18.07
C MET A 189 -3.88 17.84 -19.47
N PRO A 190 -4.65 17.52 -20.52
CA PRO A 190 -4.08 17.34 -21.84
C PRO A 190 -3.44 18.65 -22.31
N VAL A 191 -2.28 18.55 -22.95
CA VAL A 191 -1.59 19.71 -23.53
C VAL A 191 -2.43 20.20 -24.71
N ILE A 192 -2.73 21.51 -24.76
CA ILE A 192 -3.40 22.12 -25.90
C ILE A 192 -2.43 22.07 -27.08
N PRO A 193 -2.80 21.42 -28.20
CA PRO A 193 -1.96 21.40 -29.39
C PRO A 193 -1.68 22.81 -29.89
N ALA A 194 -0.47 23.06 -30.38
CA ALA A 194 -0.09 24.33 -30.99
C ALA A 194 -0.62 24.48 -32.42
N ILE A 195 -1.13 23.40 -33.02
CA ILE A 195 -1.56 23.30 -34.41
C ILE A 195 -2.86 22.46 -34.45
N PHE A 196 -3.79 22.85 -35.33
CA PHE A 196 -5.08 22.18 -35.54
C PHE A 196 -5.18 21.75 -37.00
N PRO A 197 -4.70 20.54 -37.35
CA PRO A 197 -4.74 20.05 -38.73
C PRO A 197 -6.16 20.02 -39.30
N GLU A 198 -7.18 19.94 -38.46
CA GLU A 198 -8.60 19.95 -38.83
C GLU A 198 -9.05 21.29 -39.44
N LEU A 199 -8.27 22.37 -39.26
CA LEU A 199 -8.52 23.65 -39.93
C LEU A 199 -8.00 23.67 -41.37
N GLU A 200 -7.03 22.83 -41.73
CA GLU A 200 -6.46 22.75 -43.08
C GLU A 200 -7.40 22.04 -44.06
N GLU A 201 -8.28 21.18 -43.55
CA GLU A 201 -9.28 20.44 -44.33
C GLU A 201 -10.53 21.28 -44.66
N LEU A 202 -10.69 22.46 -44.05
CA LEU A 202 -11.84 23.34 -44.25
C LEU A 202 -11.64 24.30 -45.42
N SER A 203 -12.72 24.56 -46.17
CA SER A 203 -12.71 25.58 -47.22
C SER A 203 -12.62 27.00 -46.64
N LEU A 204 -12.11 27.95 -47.43
CA LEU A 204 -12.01 29.37 -47.04
C LEU A 204 -13.34 29.96 -46.54
N ALA A 205 -14.46 29.62 -47.19
CA ALA A 205 -15.79 30.09 -46.79
C ALA A 205 -16.23 29.51 -45.42
N GLN A 206 -15.84 28.27 -45.11
CA GLN A 206 -16.11 27.66 -43.80
C GLN A 206 -15.24 28.29 -42.71
N ILE A 207 -13.97 28.57 -43.01
CA ILE A 207 -13.05 29.25 -42.08
C ILE A 207 -13.54 30.68 -41.79
N GLU A 208 -13.96 31.42 -42.81
CA GLU A 208 -14.51 32.78 -42.64
C GLU A 208 -15.80 32.77 -41.80
N LYS A 209 -16.64 31.74 -41.97
CA LYS A 209 -17.82 31.51 -41.12
C LYS A 209 -17.43 31.18 -39.67
N LEU A 210 -16.41 30.33 -39.46
CA LEU A 210 -15.91 30.02 -38.11
C LEU A 210 -15.28 31.24 -37.43
N ASN A 211 -14.64 32.14 -38.19
CA ASN A 211 -14.07 33.38 -37.67
C ASN A 211 -15.15 34.41 -37.31
N SER A 212 -16.24 34.47 -38.07
CA SER A 212 -17.32 35.45 -37.88
C SER A 212 -18.40 35.01 -36.90
N ASP A 213 -18.64 33.70 -36.77
CA ASP A 213 -19.68 33.12 -35.90
C ASP A 213 -19.07 32.32 -34.73
N LYS A 214 -19.12 32.92 -33.54
CA LYS A 214 -18.66 32.32 -32.28
C LYS A 214 -19.40 31.01 -31.94
N HIS A 215 -20.67 30.87 -32.30
CA HIS A 215 -21.44 29.66 -32.05
C HIS A 215 -21.00 28.52 -32.98
N ALA A 216 -20.75 28.84 -34.26
CA ALA A 216 -20.16 27.89 -35.20
C ALA A 216 -18.77 27.42 -34.73
N LEU A 217 -17.91 28.33 -34.27
CA LEU A 217 -16.60 28.00 -33.71
C LEU A 217 -16.70 27.08 -32.49
N LYS A 218 -17.58 27.40 -31.54
CA LYS A 218 -17.79 26.58 -30.34
C LYS A 218 -18.30 25.18 -30.69
N THR A 219 -19.16 25.07 -31.70
CA THR A 219 -19.68 23.79 -32.18
C THR A 219 -18.56 22.98 -32.81
N PHE A 220 -17.76 23.59 -33.70
CA PHE A 220 -16.60 22.95 -34.31
C PHE A 220 -15.60 22.43 -33.27
N VAL A 221 -15.23 23.25 -32.28
CA VAL A 221 -14.31 22.86 -31.19
C VAL A 221 -14.86 21.68 -30.39
N LYS A 222 -16.17 21.61 -30.15
CA LYS A 222 -16.78 20.45 -29.46
C LYS A 222 -16.74 19.18 -30.30
N GLU A 223 -16.77 19.31 -31.61
CA GLU A 223 -16.75 18.16 -32.52
C GLU A 223 -15.34 17.56 -32.69
N LEU A 224 -14.29 18.29 -32.32
CA LEU A 224 -12.91 17.82 -32.38
C LEU A 224 -12.72 16.52 -31.59
N PRO A 225 -12.02 15.51 -32.16
CA PRO A 225 -11.78 14.23 -31.51
C PRO A 225 -11.19 14.37 -30.11
N SER A 226 -10.16 15.21 -29.95
CA SER A 226 -9.49 15.43 -28.67
C SER A 226 -10.42 16.02 -27.60
N VAL A 227 -11.36 16.88 -27.99
CA VAL A 227 -12.33 17.49 -27.05
C VAL A 227 -13.41 16.48 -26.65
N LYS A 228 -13.85 15.63 -27.58
CA LYS A 228 -14.77 14.51 -27.28
C LYS A 228 -14.13 13.49 -26.35
N GLU A 229 -12.92 13.04 -26.66
CA GLU A 229 -12.15 12.11 -25.82
C GLU A 229 -11.94 12.67 -24.42
N PHE A 230 -11.60 13.96 -24.30
CA PHE A 230 -11.43 14.61 -23.01
C PHE A 230 -12.75 14.73 -22.23
N THR A 231 -13.84 15.08 -22.92
CA THR A 231 -15.17 15.16 -22.32
C THR A 231 -15.60 13.79 -21.80
N GLN A 232 -15.36 12.74 -22.58
CA GLN A 232 -15.64 11.36 -22.19
C GLN A 232 -14.80 10.92 -20.99
N LEU A 233 -13.49 11.21 -20.99
CA LEU A 233 -12.62 10.92 -19.86
C LEU A 233 -13.09 11.62 -18.58
N ARG A 234 -13.52 12.89 -18.67
CA ARG A 234 -14.10 13.62 -17.54
C ARG A 234 -15.35 12.91 -17.01
N ASP A 235 -16.25 12.51 -17.90
CA ASP A 235 -17.51 11.88 -17.54
C ASP A 235 -17.28 10.49 -16.91
N ASP A 236 -16.31 9.72 -17.42
CA ASP A 236 -15.88 8.44 -16.85
C ASP A 236 -15.31 8.60 -15.44
N VAL A 237 -14.45 9.60 -15.22
CA VAL A 237 -13.89 9.91 -13.90
C VAL A 237 -14.99 10.33 -12.93
N LEU A 238 -15.93 11.17 -13.36
CA LEU A 238 -17.07 11.57 -12.54
C LEU A 238 -17.93 10.36 -12.15
N HIS A 239 -18.24 9.50 -13.11
CA HIS A 239 -19.04 8.30 -12.87
C HIS A 239 -18.34 7.33 -11.92
N SER A 240 -17.04 7.08 -12.15
CA SER A 240 -16.22 6.22 -11.30
C SER A 240 -16.12 6.75 -9.86
N ASN A 241 -15.81 8.04 -9.69
CA ASN A 241 -15.74 8.67 -8.37
C ASN A 241 -17.08 8.61 -7.63
N MET A 242 -18.19 8.87 -8.34
CA MET A 242 -19.53 8.77 -7.76
C MET A 242 -19.85 7.33 -7.33
N GLY A 243 -19.50 6.34 -8.15
CA GLY A 243 -19.68 4.92 -7.81
C GLY A 243 -18.93 4.55 -6.54
N ILE A 244 -17.63 4.89 -6.47
CA ILE A 244 -16.79 4.63 -5.29
C ILE A 244 -17.35 5.32 -4.05
N ALA A 245 -17.78 6.58 -4.18
CA ALA A 245 -18.37 7.32 -3.05
C ALA A 245 -19.64 6.64 -2.53
N LYS A 246 -20.53 6.19 -3.41
CA LYS A 246 -21.75 5.46 -3.01
C LYS A 246 -21.43 4.15 -2.31
N THR A 247 -20.49 3.37 -2.84
CA THR A 247 -20.08 2.10 -2.21
C THR A 247 -19.40 2.34 -0.86
N THR A 248 -18.55 3.36 -0.76
CA THR A 248 -17.86 3.73 0.50
C THR A 248 -18.87 4.11 1.58
N LEU A 249 -19.87 4.93 1.25
CA LEU A 249 -20.95 5.26 2.18
C LEU A 249 -21.76 4.03 2.63
N GLY A 250 -21.93 3.04 1.75
CA GLY A 250 -22.56 1.76 2.09
C GLY A 250 -21.75 0.98 3.15
N TYR A 251 -20.44 0.84 2.95
CA TYR A 251 -19.57 0.17 3.91
C TYR A 251 -19.50 0.88 5.26
N GLU A 252 -19.55 2.22 5.30
CA GLU A 252 -19.59 2.96 6.56
C GLU A 252 -20.84 2.63 7.39
N SER A 253 -21.98 2.42 6.74
CA SER A 253 -23.22 2.01 7.41
C SER A 253 -23.12 0.58 7.96
N GLU A 254 -22.67 -0.37 7.14
CA GLU A 254 -22.51 -1.78 7.55
C GLU A 254 -21.50 -1.92 8.69
N LEU A 255 -20.38 -1.18 8.61
CA LEU A 255 -19.36 -1.19 9.66
C LEU A 255 -19.89 -0.64 10.98
N ARG A 256 -20.77 0.38 10.92
CA ARG A 256 -21.41 0.96 12.11
C ARG A 256 -22.36 -0.04 12.78
N GLU A 257 -23.20 -0.73 12.02
CA GLU A 257 -24.07 -1.78 12.57
C GLU A 257 -23.24 -2.91 13.20
N LEU A 258 -22.19 -3.37 12.53
CA LEU A 258 -21.34 -4.43 13.06
C LEU A 258 -20.61 -3.99 14.34
N GLN A 259 -20.16 -2.74 14.40
CA GLN A 259 -19.55 -2.17 15.59
C GLN A 259 -20.53 -2.11 16.77
N GLU A 260 -21.80 -1.78 16.52
CA GLU A 260 -22.85 -1.79 17.54
C GLU A 260 -23.08 -3.20 18.10
N VAL A 261 -23.17 -4.21 17.23
CA VAL A 261 -23.32 -5.62 17.63
C VAL A 261 -22.13 -6.09 18.48
N VAL A 262 -20.90 -5.76 18.07
CA VAL A 262 -19.68 -6.14 18.82
C VAL A 262 -19.65 -5.48 20.20
N GLU A 263 -20.03 -4.21 20.31
CA GLU A 263 -20.09 -3.54 21.61
C GLU A 263 -21.20 -4.11 22.50
N ALA A 264 -22.37 -4.46 21.95
CA ALA A 264 -23.42 -5.17 22.68
C ALA A 264 -22.95 -6.53 23.21
N GLN A 265 -22.24 -7.32 22.39
CA GLN A 265 -21.67 -8.60 22.84
C GLN A 265 -20.61 -8.43 23.92
N ARG A 266 -19.79 -7.36 23.84
CA ARG A 266 -18.78 -7.06 24.87
C ARG A 266 -19.39 -6.66 26.20
N THR A 267 -20.50 -5.91 26.20
CA THR A 267 -21.20 -5.55 27.43
C THR A 267 -21.84 -6.77 28.07
N GLU A 268 -22.47 -7.64 27.28
CA GLU A 268 -23.04 -8.91 27.75
C GLU A 268 -21.95 -9.83 28.34
N LEU A 269 -20.81 -9.99 27.65
CA LEU A 269 -19.70 -10.80 28.13
C LEU A 269 -19.16 -10.28 29.46
N ARG A 270 -18.99 -8.95 29.60
CA ARG A 270 -18.56 -8.35 30.88
C ARG A 270 -19.56 -8.63 32.00
N ALA A 271 -20.86 -8.48 31.73
CA ALA A 271 -21.89 -8.75 32.73
C ALA A 271 -21.87 -10.22 33.17
N ALA A 272 -21.73 -11.15 32.22
CA ALA A 272 -21.60 -12.58 32.51
C ALA A 272 -20.34 -12.89 33.33
N GLN A 273 -19.20 -12.27 33.01
CA GLN A 273 -17.95 -12.43 33.77
C GLN A 273 -18.07 -11.91 35.21
N GLN A 274 -18.71 -10.75 35.40
CA GLN A 274 -18.97 -10.20 36.74
C GLN A 274 -19.88 -11.13 37.55
N ALA A 275 -20.97 -11.61 36.95
CA ALA A 275 -21.88 -12.56 37.60
C ALA A 275 -21.19 -13.88 37.98
N LEU A 276 -20.29 -14.38 37.12
CA LEU A 276 -19.49 -15.56 37.43
C LEU A 276 -18.53 -15.32 38.59
N ALA A 277 -17.81 -14.19 38.58
CA ALA A 277 -16.88 -13.81 39.64
C ALA A 277 -17.61 -13.66 40.99
N GLU A 278 -18.79 -13.04 41.01
CA GLU A 278 -19.62 -12.95 42.21
C GLU A 278 -20.03 -14.33 42.74
N LYS A 279 -20.47 -15.23 41.85
CA LYS A 279 -20.85 -16.59 42.24
C LYS A 279 -19.65 -17.36 42.80
N GLN A 280 -18.48 -17.23 42.19
CA GLN A 280 -17.24 -17.84 42.69
C GLN A 280 -16.84 -17.28 44.06
N ALA A 281 -16.91 -15.96 44.25
CA ALA A 281 -16.62 -15.32 45.53
C ALA A 281 -17.57 -15.79 46.65
N ARG A 282 -18.88 -15.92 46.34
CA ARG A 282 -19.87 -16.50 47.28
C ARG A 282 -19.52 -17.94 47.64
N GLN A 283 -19.18 -18.77 46.65
CA GLN A 283 -18.80 -20.17 46.89
C GLN A 283 -17.56 -20.27 47.78
N GLN A 284 -16.52 -19.48 47.51
CA GLN A 284 -15.29 -19.46 48.32
C GLN A 284 -15.58 -19.05 49.76
N ARG A 285 -16.44 -18.04 49.99
CA ARG A 285 -16.86 -17.65 51.35
C ARG A 285 -17.58 -18.79 52.07
N ILE A 286 -18.52 -19.47 51.41
CA ILE A 286 -19.26 -20.58 52.03
C ILE A 286 -18.32 -21.74 52.38
N VAL A 287 -17.40 -22.10 51.48
CA VAL A 287 -16.41 -23.15 51.73
C VAL A 287 -15.49 -22.78 52.90
N ALA A 288 -15.00 -21.54 52.94
CA ALA A 288 -14.16 -21.05 54.03
C ALA A 288 -14.88 -21.06 55.39
N VAL A 289 -16.17 -20.66 55.43
CA VAL A 289 -16.96 -20.72 56.66
C VAL A 289 -17.16 -22.16 57.12
N ARG A 290 -17.46 -23.09 56.21
CA ARG A 290 -17.60 -24.52 56.54
C ARG A 290 -16.29 -25.15 57.02
N SER A 291 -15.15 -24.79 56.43
CA SER A 291 -13.84 -25.30 56.88
C SER A 291 -13.44 -24.77 58.26
N ILE A 292 -13.84 -23.54 58.62
CA ILE A 292 -13.58 -22.99 59.96
C ILE A 292 -14.45 -23.71 61.00
N SER A 293 -15.72 -23.97 60.70
CA SER A 293 -16.61 -24.69 61.61
C SER A 293 -16.22 -26.16 61.83
N SER A 294 -15.55 -26.82 60.87
CA SER A 294 -15.02 -28.18 61.07
C SER A 294 -13.78 -28.22 61.97
N VAL A 295 -12.97 -27.16 62.01
CA VAL A 295 -11.76 -27.10 62.87
C VAL A 295 -12.13 -26.82 64.34
N THR A 296 -13.23 -26.11 64.60
CA THR A 296 -13.67 -25.81 65.96
C THR A 296 -14.36 -26.96 66.70
N TYR A 297 -14.61 -28.10 66.05
CA TYR A 297 -15.20 -29.30 66.67
C TYR A 297 -14.15 -30.39 67.00
N GLU A 298 -12.86 -30.11 66.82
CA GLU A 298 -11.76 -31.06 67.03
C GLU A 298 -10.81 -30.66 68.18
N SER A 299 -11.34 -30.04 69.25
CA SER A 299 -10.59 -29.71 70.48
C SER A 299 -11.35 -30.08 71.73
#